data_AF-A0A6L9J0U2-F1
#
_entry.id   AF-A0A6L9J0U2-F1
#
_cell.length_a   1.000
_cell.length_b   1.000
_cell.length_c   1.000
_cell.angle_alpha   90.00
_cell.angle_beta   90.00
_cell.angle_gamma   90.00
#
_symmetry.space_group_name_H-M   'P 1'
#
loop_
_entity.id
_entity.type
_entity.pdbx_description
1 polymer ?
#
loop_
_entity_poly.entity_id
_entity_poly.type
_entity_poly.pdbx_seq_one_letter_code
_entity_poly.pdbx_strand_id
1 'polypeptide(L)'
;MHTTQAYITVEGVIGVGKTTLARMFQREIGAQLILEVFEENPFLTDFYTDRSRYAFQTQIFFLLSRYHQQRQLLGIPRPIISDYMFEKDRLFAQVNLQGDELDTYYSVQEALAENILLPDLVIYLKADTDTLMNRITARDRPYERNMDPDYIDRLRTTYDRFFSAFEAAPVLIIDTNDIDFVQNLDDRDDIFHRIRGALGEGPRQPALPGLDREQDPVVVSTPAPENDRMGLEHTTRRLRDFQRFHRELDRTKQFATDPYLNFILLQEEMGELARALSYRWRAQSTGRSQSPGELDANLPSIQEELADVLAYVIKLANYTGVDLEAAYLEKMQINQEREWTVPPPEGDHS
;
A
#
# COMPACT_ATOMS: atom_id res chain seq x y z
N MET A 1 8.03 23.56 10.77
CA MET A 1 7.76 22.62 9.67
C MET A 1 6.43 23.02 9.05
N HIS A 2 6.41 23.45 7.79
CA HIS A 2 5.14 23.60 7.08
C HIS A 2 4.64 22.19 6.77
N THR A 3 3.61 21.73 7.46
CA THR A 3 2.94 20.47 7.11
C THR A 3 2.12 20.74 5.87
N THR A 4 2.50 20.12 4.74
CA THR A 4 1.75 20.19 3.48
C THR A 4 0.29 19.85 3.76
N GLN A 5 -0.65 20.71 3.37
CA GLN A 5 -2.10 20.43 3.47
C GLN A 5 -2.66 20.04 2.09
N ALA A 6 -1.84 19.40 1.25
CA ALA A 6 -2.18 19.08 -0.13
C ALA A 6 -2.94 17.75 -0.24
N TYR A 7 -3.80 17.67 -1.25
CA TYR A 7 -4.33 16.43 -1.80
C TYR A 7 -3.54 16.09 -3.07
N ILE A 8 -2.80 14.99 -3.04
CA ILE A 8 -1.92 14.56 -4.12
C ILE A 8 -2.48 13.27 -4.72
N THR A 9 -2.47 13.14 -6.04
CA THR A 9 -2.78 11.88 -6.73
C THR A 9 -1.57 11.37 -7.49
N VAL A 10 -1.35 10.06 -7.49
CA VAL A 10 -0.31 9.39 -8.28
C VAL A 10 -0.99 8.63 -9.40
N GLU A 11 -0.66 8.95 -10.63
CA GLU A 11 -1.31 8.45 -11.83
C GLU A 11 -0.35 7.76 -12.79
N GLY A 12 -0.93 6.92 -13.66
CA GLY A 12 -0.21 6.22 -14.70
C GLY A 12 -0.67 4.78 -14.93
N VAL A 13 -0.11 4.17 -15.97
CA VAL A 13 -0.52 2.84 -16.45
C VAL A 13 -0.29 1.75 -15.39
N ILE A 14 -0.97 0.60 -15.56
CA ILE A 14 -0.74 -0.60 -14.76
C ILE A 14 0.76 -0.95 -14.80
N GLY A 15 1.32 -1.30 -13.64
CA GLY A 15 2.75 -1.67 -13.54
C GLY A 15 3.73 -0.51 -13.34
N VAL A 16 3.31 0.75 -13.39
CA VAL A 16 4.25 1.90 -13.33
C VAL A 16 4.77 2.24 -11.93
N GLY A 17 4.19 1.68 -10.86
CA GLY A 17 4.65 1.91 -9.47
C GLY A 17 3.86 2.93 -8.65
N LYS A 18 2.62 3.26 -9.04
CA LYS A 18 1.75 4.25 -8.35
C LYS A 18 1.61 4.01 -6.84
N THR A 19 1.09 2.84 -6.47
CA THR A 19 0.84 2.46 -5.07
C THR A 19 2.13 2.48 -4.26
N THR A 20 3.25 2.07 -4.85
CA THR A 20 4.57 2.09 -4.22
C THR A 20 5.01 3.52 -3.91
N LEU A 21 4.96 4.42 -4.90
CA LEU A 21 5.31 5.82 -4.68
C LEU A 21 4.37 6.50 -3.66
N ALA A 22 3.05 6.24 -3.75
CA ALA A 22 2.07 6.78 -2.83
C ALA A 22 2.36 6.37 -1.37
N ARG A 23 2.66 5.09 -1.14
CA ARG A 23 3.03 4.56 0.19
C ARG A 23 4.34 5.15 0.72
N MET A 24 5.36 5.26 -0.12
CA MET A 24 6.64 5.83 0.28
C MET A 24 6.50 7.31 0.62
N PHE A 25 5.83 8.08 -0.23
CA PHE A 25 5.68 9.52 -0.02
C PHE A 25 4.71 9.84 1.12
N GLN A 26 3.68 9.01 1.39
CA GLN A 26 2.82 9.25 2.57
C GLN A 26 3.64 9.31 3.86
N ARG A 27 4.62 8.40 4.01
CA ARG A 27 5.43 8.28 5.23
C ARG A 27 6.30 9.53 5.39
N GLU A 28 6.75 10.09 4.27
CA GLU A 28 7.60 11.28 4.24
C GLU A 28 6.86 12.57 4.66
N ILE A 29 5.59 12.70 4.29
CA ILE A 29 4.80 13.93 4.57
C ILE A 29 3.74 13.74 5.67
N GLY A 30 3.62 12.53 6.23
CA GLY A 30 2.59 12.19 7.21
C GLY A 30 1.16 12.28 6.64
N ALA A 31 0.97 11.92 5.37
CA ALA A 31 -0.34 11.97 4.72
C ALA A 31 -1.22 10.75 5.03
N GLN A 32 -2.52 10.93 4.89
CA GLN A 32 -3.49 9.84 4.80
C GLN A 32 -3.41 9.21 3.40
N LEU A 33 -3.29 7.88 3.34
CA LEU A 33 -3.22 7.14 2.08
C LEU A 33 -4.59 6.58 1.67
N ILE A 34 -4.94 6.81 0.41
CA ILE A 34 -6.16 6.32 -0.21
C ILE A 34 -5.78 5.45 -1.40
N LEU A 35 -6.23 4.20 -1.41
CA LEU A 35 -5.88 3.24 -2.44
C LEU A 35 -7.11 2.80 -3.24
N GLU A 36 -6.90 2.57 -4.52
CA GLU A 36 -7.91 1.98 -5.39
C GLU A 36 -8.27 0.55 -4.95
N VAL A 37 -9.55 0.30 -4.76
CA VAL A 37 -10.06 -1.02 -4.36
C VAL A 37 -10.39 -1.83 -5.61
N PHE A 38 -9.42 -2.65 -6.06
CA PHE A 38 -9.59 -3.52 -7.23
C PHE A 38 -9.93 -4.98 -6.89
N GLU A 39 -9.57 -5.47 -5.70
CA GLU A 39 -9.76 -6.88 -5.30
C GLU A 39 -11.24 -7.25 -5.07
N GLU A 40 -12.07 -6.27 -4.76
CA GLU A 40 -13.51 -6.46 -4.56
C GLU A 40 -14.32 -6.52 -5.86
N ASN A 41 -13.71 -6.23 -7.01
CA ASN A 41 -14.42 -6.21 -8.28
C ASN A 41 -14.69 -7.64 -8.77
N PRO A 42 -15.96 -8.10 -8.75
CA PRO A 42 -16.29 -9.49 -9.08
C PRO A 42 -16.09 -9.81 -10.57
N PHE A 43 -15.95 -8.79 -11.42
CA PHE A 43 -15.80 -8.95 -12.87
C PHE A 43 -14.34 -8.86 -13.33
N LEU A 44 -13.39 -8.48 -12.45
CA LEU A 44 -12.02 -8.18 -12.86
C LEU A 44 -11.29 -9.39 -13.45
N THR A 45 -11.45 -10.57 -12.83
CA THR A 45 -10.85 -11.81 -13.33
C THR A 45 -11.42 -12.18 -14.70
N ASP A 46 -12.75 -12.08 -14.86
CA ASP A 46 -13.43 -12.39 -16.12
C ASP A 46 -13.09 -11.38 -17.22
N PHE A 47 -12.90 -10.11 -16.87
CA PHE A 47 -12.43 -9.07 -17.78
C PHE A 47 -11.09 -9.40 -18.42
N TYR A 48 -10.13 -9.92 -17.65
CA TYR A 48 -8.85 -10.33 -18.23
C TYR A 48 -8.94 -11.60 -19.09
N THR A 49 -10.04 -12.35 -18.99
CA THR A 49 -10.31 -13.53 -19.82
C THR A 49 -11.07 -13.16 -21.10
N ASP A 50 -12.09 -12.30 -21.00
CA ASP A 50 -12.91 -11.82 -22.11
C ASP A 50 -13.29 -10.35 -21.92
N ARG A 51 -12.42 -9.44 -22.36
CA ARG A 51 -12.64 -7.98 -22.21
C ARG A 51 -13.93 -7.54 -22.87
N SER A 52 -14.26 -8.11 -24.03
CA SER A 52 -15.43 -7.68 -24.83
C SER A 52 -16.75 -7.85 -24.09
N ARG A 53 -16.83 -8.87 -23.23
CA ARG A 53 -18.06 -9.23 -22.51
C ARG A 53 -18.17 -8.60 -21.13
N TYR A 54 -17.03 -8.34 -20.48
CA TYR A 54 -16.97 -7.95 -19.07
C TYR A 54 -16.44 -6.54 -18.83
N ALA A 55 -16.02 -5.82 -19.88
CA ALA A 55 -15.49 -4.46 -19.76
C ALA A 55 -16.49 -3.53 -19.09
N PHE A 56 -17.74 -3.49 -19.55
CA PHE A 56 -18.72 -2.52 -19.07
C PHE A 56 -18.99 -2.67 -17.55
N GLN A 57 -19.26 -3.89 -17.10
CA GLN A 57 -19.51 -4.21 -15.69
C GLN A 57 -18.28 -3.88 -14.83
N THR A 58 -17.08 -4.16 -15.35
CA THR A 58 -15.81 -3.85 -14.68
C THR A 58 -15.64 -2.34 -14.52
N GLN A 59 -15.86 -1.55 -15.57
CA GLN A 59 -15.72 -0.09 -15.54
C GLN A 59 -16.77 0.56 -14.62
N ILE A 60 -18.04 0.15 -14.70
CA ILE A 60 -19.10 0.68 -13.83
C ILE A 60 -18.82 0.38 -12.35
N PHE A 61 -18.33 -0.81 -12.03
CA PHE A 61 -17.92 -1.13 -10.66
C PHE A 61 -16.82 -0.18 -10.17
N PHE A 62 -15.78 0.01 -10.97
CA PHE A 62 -14.68 0.90 -10.63
C PHE A 62 -15.12 2.36 -10.49
N LEU A 63 -15.98 2.85 -11.37
CA LEU A 63 -16.56 4.19 -11.30
C LEU A 63 -17.32 4.41 -9.97
N LEU A 64 -18.20 3.47 -9.61
CA LEU A 64 -19.01 3.55 -8.38
C LEU A 64 -18.14 3.44 -7.12
N SER A 65 -17.19 2.51 -7.11
CA SER A 65 -16.23 2.34 -5.99
C SER A 65 -15.46 3.64 -5.74
N ARG A 66 -14.89 4.23 -6.80
CA ARG A 66 -14.15 5.50 -6.68
C ARG A 66 -15.04 6.65 -6.26
N TYR A 67 -16.28 6.73 -6.75
CA TYR A 67 -17.23 7.75 -6.31
C TYR A 67 -17.51 7.65 -4.80
N HIS A 68 -17.73 6.45 -4.28
CA HIS A 68 -17.92 6.23 -2.85
C HIS A 68 -16.70 6.64 -2.02
N GLN A 69 -15.49 6.29 -2.47
CA GLN A 69 -14.25 6.71 -1.81
C GLN A 69 -14.07 8.23 -1.86
N GLN A 70 -14.30 8.87 -3.02
CA GLN A 70 -14.18 10.32 -3.19
C GLN A 70 -15.13 11.10 -2.27
N ARG A 71 -16.36 10.61 -2.05
CA ARG A 71 -17.28 11.22 -1.08
C ARG A 71 -16.78 11.16 0.35
N GLN A 72 -16.00 10.14 0.70
CA GLN A 72 -15.41 10.01 2.04
C GLN A 72 -14.21 10.95 2.22
N LEU A 73 -13.49 11.29 1.15
CA LEU A 73 -12.31 12.18 1.22
C LEU A 73 -12.60 13.55 1.85
N LEU A 74 -13.82 14.07 1.69
CA LEU A 74 -14.21 15.37 2.25
C LEU A 74 -14.11 15.42 3.78
N GLY A 75 -14.18 14.28 4.46
CA GLY A 75 -14.05 14.18 5.91
C GLY A 75 -12.65 13.83 6.41
N ILE A 76 -11.69 13.61 5.51
CA ILE A 76 -10.36 13.11 5.86
C ILE A 76 -9.42 14.31 6.12
N PRO A 77 -8.70 14.33 7.27
CA PRO A 77 -7.70 15.35 7.55
C PRO A 77 -6.56 15.31 6.52
N ARG A 78 -6.12 16.49 6.08
CA ARG A 78 -5.00 16.64 5.16
C ARG A 78 -3.64 16.64 5.89
N PRO A 79 -2.53 16.25 5.22
CA PRO A 79 -2.40 15.92 3.79
C PRO A 79 -3.00 14.55 3.41
N ILE A 80 -3.38 14.42 2.13
CA ILE A 80 -3.91 13.17 1.56
C ILE A 80 -3.08 12.81 0.33
N ILE A 81 -2.75 11.54 0.18
CA ILE A 81 -2.21 10.99 -1.07
C ILE A 81 -3.07 9.82 -1.54
N SER A 82 -3.40 9.82 -2.84
CA SER A 82 -4.16 8.76 -3.50
C SER A 82 -3.36 8.14 -4.64
N ASP A 83 -3.52 6.83 -4.89
CA ASP A 83 -2.92 6.17 -6.06
C ASP A 83 -3.83 6.14 -7.30
N TYR A 84 -4.91 6.94 -7.25
CA TYR A 84 -5.81 7.19 -8.36
C TYR A 84 -6.46 8.59 -8.29
N MET A 85 -6.85 9.11 -9.45
CA MET A 85 -7.75 10.23 -9.69
C MET A 85 -9.10 9.70 -10.19
N PHE A 86 -10.17 10.45 -10.02
CA PHE A 86 -11.49 10.00 -10.44
C PHE A 86 -11.60 9.85 -11.97
N GLU A 87 -11.05 10.80 -12.71
CA GLU A 87 -11.09 10.88 -14.18
C GLU A 87 -10.33 9.75 -14.86
N LYS A 88 -9.45 9.04 -14.14
CA LYS A 88 -8.70 7.87 -14.64
C LYS A 88 -9.59 6.85 -15.31
N ASP A 89 -10.74 6.56 -14.72
CA ASP A 89 -11.64 5.52 -15.19
C ASP A 89 -12.07 5.75 -16.64
N ARG A 90 -12.25 7.02 -17.00
CA ARG A 90 -12.62 7.43 -18.35
C ARG A 90 -11.61 6.96 -19.39
N LEU A 91 -10.33 6.90 -19.03
CA LEU A 91 -9.26 6.41 -19.91
C LEU A 91 -9.39 4.91 -20.17
N PHE A 92 -9.73 4.14 -19.15
CA PHE A 92 -9.98 2.71 -19.28
C PHE A 92 -11.27 2.44 -20.04
N ALA A 93 -12.33 3.19 -19.78
CA ALA A 93 -13.59 3.09 -20.52
C ALA A 93 -13.40 3.37 -22.03
N GLN A 94 -12.64 4.40 -22.39
CA GLN A 94 -12.34 4.73 -23.79
C GLN A 94 -11.58 3.62 -24.54
N VAL A 95 -10.73 2.86 -23.83
CA VAL A 95 -9.97 1.77 -24.44
C VAL A 95 -10.79 0.48 -24.51
N ASN A 96 -11.70 0.26 -23.56
CA ASN A 96 -12.37 -1.03 -23.38
C ASN A 96 -13.83 -1.06 -23.87
N LEU A 97 -14.51 0.08 -24.01
CA LEU A 97 -15.93 0.17 -24.35
C LEU A 97 -16.13 0.84 -25.71
N GLN A 98 -17.23 0.48 -26.39
CA GLN A 98 -17.61 1.06 -27.69
C GLN A 98 -19.13 1.16 -27.79
N GLY A 99 -19.62 2.03 -28.69
CA GLY A 99 -21.05 2.21 -28.95
C GLY A 99 -21.85 2.54 -27.68
N ASP A 100 -23.04 1.94 -27.56
CA ASP A 100 -23.99 2.21 -26.47
C ASP A 100 -23.41 2.01 -25.06
N GLU A 101 -22.45 1.08 -24.87
CA GLU A 101 -21.80 0.87 -23.57
C GLU A 101 -20.95 2.08 -23.16
N LEU A 102 -20.22 2.66 -24.11
CA LEU A 102 -19.38 3.84 -23.85
C LEU A 102 -20.24 5.09 -23.61
N ASP A 103 -21.33 5.25 -24.38
CA ASP A 103 -22.26 6.37 -24.21
C ASP A 103 -23.00 6.30 -22.87
N THR A 104 -23.40 5.09 -22.47
CA THR A 104 -24.00 4.86 -21.15
C THR A 104 -23.00 5.15 -20.05
N TYR A 105 -21.75 4.68 -20.19
CA TYR A 105 -20.68 4.97 -19.24
C TYR A 105 -20.49 6.47 -19.04
N TYR A 106 -20.40 7.26 -20.11
CA TYR A 106 -20.24 8.72 -20.00
C TYR A 106 -21.43 9.37 -19.30
N SER A 107 -22.66 8.93 -19.61
CA SER A 107 -23.86 9.46 -18.95
C SER A 107 -23.83 9.23 -17.43
N VAL A 108 -23.35 8.05 -16.99
CA VAL A 108 -23.20 7.73 -15.57
C VAL A 108 -22.06 8.54 -14.94
N GLN A 109 -20.93 8.64 -15.62
CA GLN A 109 -19.76 9.37 -15.14
C GLN A 109 -20.05 10.87 -14.96
N GLU A 110 -20.74 11.49 -15.91
CA GLU A 110 -21.16 12.89 -15.83
C GLU A 110 -22.09 13.12 -14.63
N ALA A 111 -23.06 12.25 -14.41
CA ALA A 111 -23.98 12.34 -13.27
C ALA A 111 -23.29 12.19 -11.90
N LEU A 112 -22.16 11.46 -11.84
CA LEU A 112 -21.40 11.25 -10.60
C LEU A 112 -20.27 12.26 -10.40
N ALA A 113 -19.83 12.94 -11.45
CA ALA A 113 -18.70 13.87 -11.41
C ALA A 113 -18.98 15.15 -10.61
N GLU A 114 -20.25 15.43 -10.29
CA GLU A 114 -20.62 16.58 -9.47
C GLU A 114 -20.02 16.47 -8.06
N ASN A 115 -19.24 17.49 -7.65
CA ASN A 115 -18.61 17.62 -6.32
C ASN A 115 -17.41 16.72 -6.04
N ILE A 116 -16.69 16.29 -7.08
CA ILE A 116 -15.42 15.58 -6.91
C ILE A 116 -14.29 16.56 -6.62
N LEU A 117 -13.47 16.21 -5.62
CA LEU A 117 -12.35 17.02 -5.19
C LEU A 117 -11.21 16.92 -6.22
N LEU A 118 -10.77 18.06 -6.73
CA LEU A 118 -9.58 18.10 -7.58
C LEU A 118 -8.30 18.02 -6.72
N PRO A 119 -7.26 17.30 -7.18
CA PRO A 119 -5.98 17.27 -6.51
C PRO A 119 -5.25 18.62 -6.62
N ASP A 120 -4.46 18.94 -5.61
CA ASP A 120 -3.54 20.08 -5.62
C ASP A 120 -2.31 19.79 -6.50
N LEU A 121 -1.97 18.50 -6.69
CA LEU A 121 -0.92 18.02 -7.59
C LEU A 121 -1.24 16.61 -8.09
N VAL A 122 -1.09 16.39 -9.40
CA VAL A 122 -1.06 15.06 -10.01
C VAL A 122 0.39 14.68 -10.31
N ILE A 123 0.84 13.53 -9.83
CA ILE A 123 2.12 12.93 -10.18
C ILE A 123 1.86 11.89 -11.26
N TYR A 124 2.18 12.19 -12.51
CA TYR A 124 2.01 11.25 -13.62
C TYR A 124 3.31 10.47 -13.85
N LEU A 125 3.29 9.19 -13.52
CA LEU A 125 4.40 8.27 -13.74
C LEU A 125 4.34 7.66 -15.14
N LYS A 126 5.47 7.70 -15.84
CA LYS A 126 5.66 7.14 -17.17
C LYS A 126 6.68 6.02 -17.15
N ALA A 127 6.48 5.04 -18.01
CA ALA A 127 7.46 4.04 -18.38
C ALA A 127 7.09 3.47 -19.75
N ASP A 128 8.06 2.88 -20.43
CA ASP A 128 7.87 2.22 -21.70
C ASP A 128 7.18 0.87 -21.51
N THR A 129 6.52 0.38 -22.56
CA THR A 129 5.69 -0.83 -22.50
C THR A 129 6.50 -2.03 -21.99
N ASP A 130 7.75 -2.21 -22.42
CA ASP A 130 8.61 -3.30 -21.96
C ASP A 130 8.89 -3.23 -20.44
N THR A 131 9.19 -2.03 -19.93
CA THR A 131 9.38 -1.78 -18.51
C THR A 131 8.11 -2.10 -17.71
N LEU A 132 6.94 -1.67 -18.21
CA LEU A 132 5.65 -1.93 -17.58
C LEU A 132 5.34 -3.43 -17.53
N MET A 133 5.55 -4.14 -18.64
CA MET A 133 5.31 -5.58 -18.74
C MET A 133 6.21 -6.36 -17.77
N ASN A 134 7.50 -6.03 -17.71
CA ASN A 134 8.44 -6.65 -16.76
C ASN A 134 7.97 -6.48 -15.30
N ARG A 135 7.50 -5.29 -14.93
CA ARG A 135 6.97 -5.00 -13.59
C ARG A 135 5.66 -5.74 -13.28
N ILE A 136 4.76 -5.83 -14.27
CA ILE A 136 3.50 -6.58 -14.15
C ILE A 136 3.80 -8.07 -13.89
N THR A 137 4.70 -8.66 -14.68
CA THR A 137 5.12 -10.05 -14.52
C THR A 137 5.76 -10.30 -13.16
N ALA A 138 6.65 -9.41 -12.69
CA ALA A 138 7.31 -9.54 -11.39
C ALA A 138 6.34 -9.51 -10.19
N ARG A 139 5.18 -8.85 -10.33
CA ARG A 139 4.15 -8.74 -9.30
C ARG A 139 3.30 -10.01 -9.13
N ASP A 140 3.30 -10.89 -10.13
CA ASP A 140 2.62 -12.21 -10.15
C ASP A 140 1.15 -12.21 -9.66
N ARG A 141 0.36 -11.20 -10.07
CA ARG A 141 -1.10 -11.23 -9.84
C ARG A 141 -1.74 -12.26 -10.78
N PRO A 142 -2.54 -13.23 -10.29
CA PRO A 142 -3.08 -14.30 -11.12
C PRO A 142 -3.84 -13.84 -12.35
N TYR A 143 -4.63 -12.77 -12.21
CA TYR A 143 -5.43 -12.18 -13.29
C TYR A 143 -4.62 -11.32 -14.28
N GLU A 144 -3.32 -11.06 -14.02
CA GLU A 144 -2.45 -10.28 -14.91
C GLU A 144 -1.45 -11.13 -15.70
N ARG A 145 -1.36 -12.43 -15.44
CA ARG A 145 -0.32 -13.31 -16.01
C ARG A 145 -0.29 -13.36 -17.55
N ASN A 146 -1.44 -13.16 -18.18
CA ASN A 146 -1.59 -13.17 -19.65
C ASN A 146 -1.90 -11.77 -20.19
N MET A 147 -1.34 -10.72 -19.57
CA MET A 147 -1.55 -9.35 -20.02
C MET A 147 -1.05 -9.16 -21.46
N ASP A 148 -1.89 -8.57 -22.29
CA ASP A 148 -1.57 -8.24 -23.68
C ASP A 148 -0.68 -6.97 -23.72
N PRO A 149 0.55 -7.03 -24.25
CA PRO A 149 1.43 -5.86 -24.36
C PRO A 149 0.83 -4.74 -25.20
N ASP A 150 0.11 -5.06 -26.27
CA ASP A 150 -0.51 -4.04 -27.13
C ASP A 150 -1.64 -3.30 -26.40
N TYR A 151 -2.32 -3.98 -25.47
CA TYR A 151 -3.29 -3.35 -24.58
C TYR A 151 -2.63 -2.35 -23.62
N ILE A 152 -1.49 -2.73 -23.03
CA ILE A 152 -0.72 -1.82 -22.18
C ILE A 152 -0.21 -0.61 -22.97
N ASP A 153 0.28 -0.80 -24.20
CA ASP A 153 0.73 0.30 -25.05
C ASP A 153 -0.42 1.24 -25.46
N ARG A 154 -1.61 0.68 -25.74
CA ARG A 154 -2.83 1.48 -25.98
C ARG A 154 -3.18 2.32 -24.75
N LEU A 155 -3.17 1.74 -23.55
CA LEU A 155 -3.40 2.50 -22.31
C LEU A 155 -2.35 3.59 -22.12
N ARG A 156 -1.06 3.28 -22.31
CA ARG A 156 0.05 4.24 -22.22
C ARG A 156 -0.15 5.43 -23.14
N THR A 157 -0.48 5.17 -24.41
CA THR A 157 -0.70 6.24 -25.40
C THR A 157 -1.95 7.08 -25.06
N THR A 158 -3.01 6.45 -24.54
CA THR A 158 -4.22 7.16 -24.07
C THR A 158 -3.90 8.06 -22.88
N TYR A 159 -3.14 7.57 -21.90
CA TYR A 159 -2.67 8.34 -20.74
C TYR A 159 -1.80 9.53 -21.16
N ASP A 160 -0.83 9.32 -22.06
CA ASP A 160 0.03 10.39 -22.59
C ASP A 160 -0.79 11.48 -23.28
N ARG A 161 -1.77 11.09 -24.09
CA ARG A 161 -2.68 12.06 -24.75
C ARG A 161 -3.51 12.82 -23.72
N PHE A 162 -4.05 12.13 -22.72
CA PHE A 162 -4.85 12.76 -21.68
C PHE A 162 -4.07 13.81 -20.91
N PHE A 163 -2.90 13.46 -20.37
CA PHE A 163 -2.09 14.39 -19.59
C PHE A 163 -1.44 15.50 -20.42
N SER A 164 -1.29 15.32 -21.74
CA SER A 164 -0.85 16.41 -22.63
C SER A 164 -1.86 17.56 -22.74
N ALA A 165 -3.14 17.29 -22.46
CA ALA A 165 -4.24 18.26 -22.56
C ALA A 165 -4.95 18.49 -21.20
N PHE A 166 -4.40 17.96 -20.11
CA PHE A 166 -5.01 18.05 -18.79
C PHE A 166 -4.68 19.39 -18.12
N GLU A 167 -5.71 20.19 -17.85
CA GLU A 167 -5.57 21.54 -17.29
C GLU A 167 -6.24 21.70 -15.91
N ALA A 168 -6.91 20.66 -15.40
CA ALA A 168 -7.72 20.78 -14.18
C ALA A 168 -6.89 20.86 -12.89
N ALA A 169 -5.63 20.40 -12.91
CA ALA A 169 -4.69 20.51 -11.78
C ALA A 169 -3.23 20.51 -12.28
N PRO A 170 -2.27 21.01 -11.48
CA PRO A 170 -0.84 20.90 -11.79
C PRO A 170 -0.41 19.45 -11.97
N VAL A 171 0.45 19.18 -12.96
CA VAL A 171 0.97 17.83 -13.25
C VAL A 171 2.49 17.82 -13.17
N LEU A 172 3.04 16.94 -12.34
CA LEU A 172 4.45 16.56 -12.32
C LEU A 172 4.62 15.24 -13.07
N ILE A 173 5.27 15.29 -14.23
CA ILE A 173 5.57 14.10 -15.03
C ILE A 173 6.91 13.52 -14.61
N ILE A 174 6.95 12.21 -14.30
CA ILE A 174 8.15 11.49 -13.90
C ILE A 174 8.32 10.27 -14.81
N ASP A 175 9.39 10.25 -15.61
CA ASP A 175 9.82 9.04 -16.30
C ASP A 175 10.50 8.10 -15.30
N THR A 176 10.09 6.84 -15.28
CA THR A 176 10.58 5.80 -14.35
C THR A 176 11.29 4.66 -15.08
N ASN A 177 11.64 4.81 -16.36
CA ASN A 177 12.36 3.78 -17.11
C ASN A 177 13.72 3.45 -16.48
N ASP A 178 14.49 4.48 -16.16
CA ASP A 178 15.86 4.35 -15.62
C ASP A 178 15.96 4.73 -14.14
N ILE A 179 14.82 4.79 -13.42
CA ILE A 179 14.75 5.20 -12.02
C ILE A 179 14.22 4.04 -11.17
N ASP A 180 14.99 3.62 -10.17
CA ASP A 180 14.59 2.61 -9.19
C ASP A 180 14.42 3.24 -7.80
N PHE A 181 13.34 4.02 -7.63
CA PHE A 181 13.01 4.64 -6.34
C PHE A 181 12.60 3.64 -5.24
N VAL A 182 12.59 2.33 -5.54
CA VAL A 182 12.27 1.28 -4.58
C VAL A 182 13.55 0.80 -3.89
N GLN A 183 14.61 0.53 -4.65
CA GLN A 183 15.87 0.01 -4.12
C GLN A 183 16.98 1.07 -4.02
N ASN A 184 16.91 2.14 -4.82
CA ASN A 184 17.90 3.21 -4.84
C ASN A 184 17.41 4.42 -4.04
N LEU A 185 18.14 4.76 -2.98
CA LEU A 185 17.80 5.87 -2.09
C LEU A 185 17.98 7.22 -2.79
N ASP A 186 18.98 7.37 -3.65
CA ASP A 186 19.26 8.63 -4.36
C ASP A 186 18.13 8.96 -5.34
N ASP A 187 17.71 7.96 -6.13
CA ASP A 187 16.57 8.05 -7.06
C ASP A 187 15.26 8.45 -6.35
N ARG A 188 15.04 7.87 -5.16
CA ARG A 188 13.88 8.16 -4.33
C ARG A 188 13.94 9.59 -3.78
N ASP A 189 15.08 10.00 -3.27
CA ASP A 189 15.28 11.34 -2.71
C ASP A 189 15.13 12.41 -3.79
N ASP A 190 15.63 12.14 -5.01
CA ASP A 190 15.44 13.00 -6.19
C ASP A 190 13.96 13.14 -6.58
N ILE A 191 13.20 12.03 -6.62
CA ILE A 191 11.75 12.09 -6.87
C ILE A 191 11.04 12.90 -5.78
N PHE A 192 11.36 12.67 -4.52
CA PHE A 192 10.74 13.39 -3.40
C PHE A 192 11.06 14.89 -3.47
N HIS A 193 12.28 15.24 -3.85
CA HIS A 193 12.69 16.62 -4.05
C HIS A 193 11.87 17.29 -5.16
N ARG A 194 11.68 16.60 -6.29
CA ARG A 194 10.86 17.09 -7.40
C ARG A 194 9.40 17.28 -7.01
N ILE A 195 8.82 16.34 -6.24
CA ILE A 195 7.44 16.45 -5.75
C ILE A 195 7.29 17.67 -4.83
N ARG A 196 8.22 17.88 -3.89
CA ARG A 196 8.20 19.08 -3.02
C ARG A 196 8.34 20.38 -3.80
N GLY A 197 9.25 20.41 -4.76
CA GLY A 197 9.40 21.56 -5.66
C GLY A 197 8.11 21.88 -6.41
N ALA A 198 7.40 20.85 -6.89
CA ALA A 198 6.10 21.01 -7.54
C ALA A 198 4.98 21.48 -6.59
N LEU A 199 5.07 21.14 -5.30
CA LEU A 199 4.17 21.65 -4.24
C LEU A 199 4.52 23.07 -3.78
N GLY A 200 5.57 23.69 -4.33
CA GLY A 200 6.04 25.01 -3.92
C GLY A 200 6.82 25.02 -2.60
N GLU A 201 7.21 23.84 -2.11
CA GLU A 201 8.10 23.70 -0.97
C GLU A 201 9.55 23.78 -1.47
N GLY A 202 10.27 24.83 -1.10
CA GLY A 202 11.66 25.05 -1.53
C GLY A 202 12.56 23.84 -1.25
N PRO A 203 13.70 23.71 -1.96
CA PRO A 203 14.60 22.57 -1.84
C PRO A 203 14.99 22.35 -0.38
N ARG A 204 14.67 21.16 0.19
CA ARG A 204 15.28 20.75 1.47
C ARG A 204 16.76 20.53 1.20
N GLN A 205 17.60 21.26 1.93
CA GLN A 205 19.01 20.93 2.04
C GLN A 205 19.11 19.49 2.61
N PRO A 206 19.84 18.56 1.97
CA PRO A 206 20.17 17.32 2.63
C PRO A 206 20.95 17.64 3.91
N ALA A 207 20.67 16.93 5.00
CA ALA A 207 21.41 17.11 6.23
C ALA A 207 22.89 16.79 5.96
N LEU A 208 23.77 17.77 6.21
CA LEU A 208 25.21 17.56 6.08
C LEU A 208 25.64 16.42 7.02
N PRO A 209 26.47 15.45 6.57
CA PRO A 209 26.98 14.43 7.45
C PRO A 209 27.86 15.09 8.53
N GLY A 210 27.35 15.17 9.76
CA GLY A 210 28.16 15.41 10.95
C GLY A 210 27.98 16.74 11.70
N LEU A 211 27.11 17.68 11.30
CA LEU A 211 26.90 18.92 12.06
C LEU A 211 25.45 19.39 11.98
N ASP A 212 24.69 19.08 13.03
CA ASP A 212 23.77 20.00 13.73
C ASP A 212 23.47 19.43 15.12
N ARG A 213 24.42 19.70 16.03
CA ARG A 213 24.13 19.84 17.47
C ARG A 213 24.03 21.33 17.74
N GLU A 214 22.84 21.90 17.63
CA GLU A 214 22.54 23.20 18.25
C GLU A 214 21.05 23.27 18.63
N GLN A 215 20.80 22.78 19.86
CA GLN A 215 19.88 23.27 20.89
C GLN A 215 18.59 23.99 20.42
N ASP A 216 17.48 23.25 20.42
CA ASP A 216 16.13 23.81 20.56
C ASP A 216 15.92 24.40 21.98
N PRO A 217 15.05 25.41 22.15
CA PRO A 217 14.85 26.08 23.43
C PRO A 217 14.26 25.14 24.48
N VAL A 218 14.86 25.17 25.67
CA VAL A 218 14.36 24.49 26.88
C VAL A 218 12.98 25.03 27.24
N VAL A 219 11.93 24.32 26.83
CA VAL A 219 10.60 24.44 27.45
C VAL A 219 10.68 23.73 28.79
N VAL A 220 10.72 24.51 29.87
CA VAL A 220 10.59 24.01 31.24
C VAL A 220 9.17 23.48 31.42
N SER A 221 8.95 22.21 31.12
CA SER A 221 7.82 21.45 31.63
C SER A 221 8.25 20.76 32.93
N THR A 222 7.66 21.18 34.03
CA THR A 222 7.78 20.59 35.36
C THR A 222 7.63 19.06 35.29
N PRO A 223 8.52 18.26 35.91
CA PRO A 223 8.41 16.82 35.83
C PRO A 223 7.18 16.34 36.61
N ALA A 224 6.33 15.57 35.93
CA ALA A 224 5.37 14.68 36.59
C ALA A 224 6.15 13.63 37.42
N PRO A 225 5.61 13.17 38.55
CA PRO A 225 6.36 12.36 39.51
C PRO A 225 6.90 11.08 38.88
N GLU A 226 8.18 10.81 39.16
CA GLU A 226 8.87 9.56 38.84
C GLU A 226 8.17 8.39 39.54
N ASN A 227 7.33 7.67 38.80
CA ASN A 227 6.99 6.25 39.00
C ASN A 227 5.92 5.83 37.96
N ASP A 228 6.26 5.76 36.67
CA ASP A 228 5.59 4.81 35.74
C ASP A 228 6.18 4.69 34.31
N ARG A 229 7.47 4.99 34.09
CA ARG A 229 8.11 4.64 32.81
C ARG A 229 8.47 3.16 32.82
N MET A 230 7.54 2.30 32.40
CA MET A 230 7.76 0.87 32.26
C MET A 230 8.74 0.59 31.10
N GLY A 231 10.03 0.54 31.42
CA GLY A 231 11.09 0.17 30.49
C GLY A 231 10.96 -1.29 30.04
N LEU A 232 11.32 -1.57 28.79
CA LEU A 232 11.23 -2.90 28.16
C LEU A 232 12.26 -3.91 28.69
N GLU A 233 12.80 -3.78 29.90
CA GLU A 233 13.83 -4.67 30.45
C GLU A 233 13.37 -5.48 31.69
N HIS A 234 13.51 -6.81 31.58
CA HIS A 234 13.38 -7.87 32.61
C HIS A 234 12.02 -8.17 33.29
N THR A 235 11.43 -9.34 32.94
CA THR A 235 10.65 -10.34 33.75
C THR A 235 9.75 -11.17 32.82
N THR A 236 9.21 -12.31 33.26
CA THR A 236 8.31 -13.20 32.50
C THR A 236 7.05 -12.45 32.06
N ARG A 237 7.05 -11.95 30.82
CA ARG A 237 5.92 -11.18 30.25
C ARG A 237 4.84 -12.08 29.71
N ARG A 238 3.60 -11.67 29.95
CA ARG A 238 2.38 -12.28 29.44
C ARG A 238 1.88 -11.52 28.21
N LEU A 239 1.06 -12.16 27.36
CA LEU A 239 0.50 -11.50 26.17
C LEU A 239 -0.33 -10.25 26.55
N ARG A 240 -0.97 -10.28 27.72
CA ARG A 240 -1.65 -9.11 28.29
C ARG A 240 -0.75 -7.90 28.53
N ASP A 241 0.53 -8.10 28.83
CA ASP A 241 1.48 -7.00 29.05
C ASP A 241 1.80 -6.29 27.72
N PHE A 242 1.95 -7.06 26.64
CA PHE A 242 2.12 -6.52 25.29
C PHE A 242 0.84 -5.83 24.79
N GLN A 243 -0.35 -6.39 25.09
CA GLN A 243 -1.62 -5.71 24.82
C GLN A 243 -1.70 -4.35 25.51
N ARG A 244 -1.27 -4.24 26.79
CA ARG A 244 -1.22 -2.95 27.51
C ARG A 244 -0.21 -1.99 26.89
N PHE A 245 0.99 -2.48 26.59
CA PHE A 245 2.05 -1.68 25.96
C PHE A 245 1.59 -1.08 24.62
N HIS A 246 0.97 -1.88 23.75
CA HIS A 246 0.50 -1.40 22.45
C HIS A 246 -0.60 -0.32 22.57
N ARG A 247 -1.53 -0.43 23.52
CA ARG A 247 -2.53 0.65 23.74
C ARG A 247 -1.89 1.96 24.13
N GLU A 248 -0.88 1.91 25.01
CA GLU A 248 -0.19 3.13 25.44
C GLU A 248 0.68 3.71 24.33
N LEU A 249 1.34 2.84 23.56
CA LEU A 249 2.09 3.23 22.38
C LEU A 249 1.19 3.91 21.34
N ASP A 250 0.05 3.30 21.00
CA ASP A 250 -0.92 3.84 20.05
C ASP A 250 -1.48 5.19 20.53
N ARG A 251 -1.81 5.31 21.82
CA ARG A 251 -2.26 6.57 22.44
C ARG A 251 -1.20 7.66 22.40
N THR A 252 0.05 7.33 22.71
CA THR A 252 1.17 8.28 22.76
C THR A 252 1.57 8.74 21.36
N LYS A 253 1.54 7.83 20.38
CA LYS A 253 1.92 8.09 19.00
C LYS A 253 0.75 8.52 18.10
N GLN A 254 -0.46 8.56 18.66
CA GLN A 254 -1.70 8.87 17.93
C GLN A 254 -1.91 7.94 16.73
N PHE A 255 -1.55 6.66 16.87
CA PHE A 255 -1.74 5.67 15.83
C PHE A 255 -3.22 5.31 15.66
N ALA A 256 -3.57 4.87 14.45
CA ALA A 256 -4.93 4.49 14.15
C ALA A 256 -5.39 3.31 15.03
N THR A 257 -6.59 3.48 15.59
CA THR A 257 -7.22 2.53 16.51
C THR A 257 -8.35 1.75 15.87
N ASP A 258 -8.65 2.02 14.61
CA ASP A 258 -9.74 1.37 13.89
C ASP A 258 -9.42 -0.12 13.63
N PRO A 259 -10.28 -1.07 14.05
CA PRO A 259 -10.02 -2.49 13.84
C PRO A 259 -9.92 -2.90 12.37
N TYR A 260 -10.65 -2.25 11.47
CA TYR A 260 -10.65 -2.59 10.05
C TYR A 260 -9.33 -2.13 9.40
N LEU A 261 -8.86 -0.93 9.72
CA LEU A 261 -7.55 -0.44 9.29
C LEU A 261 -6.41 -1.29 9.84
N ASN A 262 -6.48 -1.69 11.12
CA ASN A 262 -5.50 -2.61 11.71
C ASN A 262 -5.52 -4.00 11.04
N PHE A 263 -6.66 -4.45 10.51
CA PHE A 263 -6.75 -5.69 9.75
C PHE A 263 -6.09 -5.58 8.38
N ILE A 264 -6.25 -4.44 7.69
CA ILE A 264 -5.58 -4.18 6.41
C ILE A 264 -4.05 -4.16 6.61
N LEU A 265 -3.57 -3.49 7.66
CA LEU A 265 -2.14 -3.46 7.99
C LEU A 265 -1.62 -4.85 8.38
N LEU A 266 -2.40 -5.65 9.10
CA LEU A 266 -2.08 -7.06 9.34
C LEU A 266 -1.87 -7.85 8.03
N GLN A 267 -2.69 -7.63 7.02
CA GLN A 267 -2.54 -8.31 5.73
C GLN A 267 -1.24 -7.91 5.00
N GLU A 268 -0.80 -6.66 5.17
CA GLU A 268 0.48 -6.17 4.64
C GLU A 268 1.65 -6.93 5.28
N GLU A 269 1.70 -6.99 6.61
CA GLU A 269 2.76 -7.73 7.33
C GLU A 269 2.73 -9.23 7.03
N MET A 270 1.54 -9.83 6.84
CA MET A 270 1.43 -11.22 6.41
C MET A 270 2.02 -11.45 5.01
N GLY A 271 1.93 -10.47 4.12
CA GLY A 271 2.56 -10.50 2.81
C GLY A 271 4.07 -10.40 2.88
N GLU A 272 4.60 -9.53 3.75
CA GLU A 272 6.05 -9.39 3.98
C GLU A 272 6.63 -10.66 4.61
N LEU A 273 5.95 -11.24 5.59
CA LEU A 273 6.27 -12.57 6.15
C LEU A 273 6.26 -13.66 5.08
N ALA A 274 5.24 -13.70 4.21
CA ALA A 274 5.16 -14.67 3.13
C ALA A 274 6.35 -14.53 2.16
N ARG A 275 6.76 -13.29 1.85
CA ARG A 275 7.95 -13.02 1.03
C ARG A 275 9.22 -13.54 1.71
N ALA A 276 9.43 -13.22 2.99
CA ALA A 276 10.58 -13.67 3.77
C ALA A 276 10.64 -15.21 3.84
N LEU A 277 9.50 -15.88 4.02
CA LEU A 277 9.39 -17.35 4.01
C LEU A 277 9.63 -17.95 2.62
N SER A 278 9.11 -17.32 1.56
CA SER A 278 9.29 -17.79 0.18
C SER A 278 10.77 -17.78 -0.24
N TYR A 279 11.55 -16.81 0.24
CA TYR A 279 12.99 -16.77 0.04
C TYR A 279 13.66 -18.00 0.66
N ARG A 280 13.27 -18.37 1.88
CA ARG A 280 13.78 -19.56 2.56
C ARG A 280 13.36 -20.86 1.85
N TRP A 281 12.13 -20.93 1.35
CA TRP A 281 11.63 -22.10 0.63
C TRP A 281 12.32 -22.30 -0.73
N ARG A 282 12.52 -21.23 -1.50
CA ARG A 282 13.25 -21.27 -2.79
C ARG A 282 14.72 -21.66 -2.62
N ALA A 283 15.35 -21.22 -1.54
CA ALA A 283 16.71 -21.63 -1.18
C ALA A 283 16.80 -23.13 -0.88
N GLN A 284 15.76 -23.73 -0.28
CA GLN A 284 15.70 -25.15 0.04
C GLN A 284 15.34 -26.05 -1.16
N SER A 285 14.53 -25.57 -2.10
CA SER A 285 14.02 -26.35 -3.24
C SER A 285 14.92 -26.36 -4.48
N THR A 286 15.92 -25.47 -4.55
CA THR A 286 16.88 -25.39 -5.68
C THR A 286 18.07 -26.35 -5.57
N GLY A 287 18.09 -27.28 -4.61
CA GLY A 287 19.10 -28.35 -4.53
C GLY A 287 20.53 -27.90 -4.19
N ARG A 288 20.75 -26.60 -3.92
CA ARG A 288 22.00 -26.13 -3.29
C ARG A 288 21.97 -26.56 -1.83
N SER A 289 22.81 -27.54 -1.48
CA SER A 289 23.08 -27.85 -0.08
C SER A 289 23.74 -26.62 0.55
N GLN A 290 22.95 -25.79 1.22
CA GLN A 290 23.43 -24.61 1.90
C GLN A 290 24.01 -24.97 3.27
N SER A 291 25.12 -24.33 3.62
CA SER A 291 25.67 -24.40 4.98
C SER A 291 24.68 -23.76 5.98
N PRO A 292 24.65 -24.20 7.26
CA PRO A 292 23.74 -23.67 8.29
C PRO A 292 23.70 -22.12 8.36
N GLY A 293 24.81 -21.45 8.06
CA GLY A 293 24.91 -19.98 8.12
C GLY A 293 24.09 -19.20 7.08
N GLU A 294 23.74 -19.79 5.93
CA GLU A 294 22.89 -19.10 4.92
C GLU A 294 21.40 -19.20 5.27
N LEU A 295 20.99 -20.26 5.96
CA LEU A 295 19.63 -20.39 6.50
C LEU A 295 19.41 -19.46 7.69
N ASP A 296 20.45 -19.25 8.51
CA ASP A 296 20.43 -18.31 9.63
C ASP A 296 20.41 -16.85 9.17
N ALA A 297 20.94 -16.52 7.98
CA ALA A 297 20.98 -15.15 7.47
C ALA A 297 19.59 -14.55 7.18
N ASN A 298 18.58 -15.38 6.89
CA ASN A 298 17.20 -14.93 6.67
C ASN A 298 16.32 -15.00 7.93
N LEU A 299 16.85 -15.57 9.02
CA LEU A 299 16.11 -15.68 10.28
C LEU A 299 15.76 -14.31 10.90
N PRO A 300 16.64 -13.29 10.86
CA PRO A 300 16.32 -11.96 11.37
C PRO A 300 15.13 -11.31 10.65
N SER A 301 15.07 -11.41 9.31
CA SER A 301 13.92 -10.89 8.55
C SER A 301 12.64 -11.63 8.94
N ILE A 302 12.64 -12.96 8.98
CA ILE A 302 11.45 -13.72 9.41
C ILE A 302 11.03 -13.36 10.85
N GLN A 303 11.99 -13.10 11.75
CA GLN A 303 11.70 -12.68 13.12
C GLN A 303 11.05 -11.29 13.17
N GLU A 304 11.54 -10.35 12.38
CA GLU A 304 10.97 -9.00 12.23
C GLU A 304 9.54 -9.09 11.72
N GLU A 305 9.30 -9.77 10.60
CA GLU A 305 7.96 -9.89 10.02
C GLU A 305 6.98 -10.64 10.96
N LEU A 306 7.45 -11.67 11.67
CA LEU A 306 6.62 -12.36 12.68
C LEU A 306 6.26 -11.44 13.85
N ALA A 307 7.17 -10.55 14.26
CA ALA A 307 6.92 -9.58 15.31
C ALA A 307 5.90 -8.52 14.86
N ASP A 308 5.98 -8.07 13.61
CA ASP A 308 5.06 -7.08 13.04
C ASP A 308 3.66 -7.67 12.84
N VAL A 309 3.56 -8.90 12.33
CA VAL A 309 2.29 -9.66 12.31
C VAL A 309 1.69 -9.76 13.72
N LEU A 310 2.51 -10.13 14.72
CA LEU A 310 2.05 -10.23 16.11
C LEU A 310 1.57 -8.87 16.65
N ALA A 311 2.26 -7.77 16.32
CA ALA A 311 1.90 -6.43 16.74
C ALA A 311 0.49 -6.06 16.26
N TYR A 312 0.15 -6.32 15.01
CA TYR A 312 -1.19 -6.02 14.49
C TYR A 312 -2.26 -6.99 14.99
N VAL A 313 -1.94 -8.25 15.25
CA VAL A 313 -2.86 -9.18 15.95
C VAL A 313 -3.18 -8.65 17.36
N ILE A 314 -2.18 -8.14 18.08
CA ILE A 314 -2.34 -7.52 19.40
C ILE A 314 -3.22 -6.26 19.32
N LYS A 315 -3.00 -5.41 18.31
CA LYS A 315 -3.82 -4.21 18.08
C LYS A 315 -5.28 -4.56 17.78
N LEU A 316 -5.51 -5.53 16.90
CA LEU A 316 -6.86 -6.03 16.63
C LEU A 316 -7.54 -6.53 17.90
N ALA A 317 -6.86 -7.35 18.70
CA ALA A 317 -7.42 -7.83 19.96
C ALA A 317 -7.77 -6.68 20.91
N ASN A 318 -6.89 -5.67 21.02
CA ASN A 318 -7.14 -4.48 21.84
C ASN A 318 -8.39 -3.70 21.42
N TYR A 319 -8.56 -3.44 20.12
CA TYR A 319 -9.64 -2.60 19.60
C TYR A 319 -10.93 -3.36 19.27
N THR A 320 -10.91 -4.68 19.39
CA THR A 320 -12.12 -5.53 19.39
C THR A 320 -12.54 -5.95 20.80
N GLY A 321 -11.79 -5.58 21.83
CA GLY A 321 -12.08 -5.92 23.22
C GLY A 321 -11.74 -7.36 23.61
N VAL A 322 -10.90 -8.04 22.82
CA VAL A 322 -10.48 -9.42 23.05
C VAL A 322 -9.26 -9.48 23.97
N ASP A 323 -9.36 -10.31 25.01
CA ASP A 323 -8.23 -10.74 25.82
C ASP A 323 -7.52 -11.89 25.10
N LEU A 324 -6.45 -11.57 24.37
CA LEU A 324 -5.83 -12.49 23.42
C LEU A 324 -5.23 -13.71 24.12
N GLU A 325 -4.67 -13.52 25.30
CA GLU A 325 -4.08 -14.60 26.11
C GLU A 325 -5.14 -15.58 26.60
N ALA A 326 -6.25 -15.06 27.16
CA ALA A 326 -7.34 -15.91 27.62
C ALA A 326 -7.98 -16.69 26.46
N ALA A 327 -8.25 -16.02 25.34
CA ALA A 327 -8.84 -16.63 24.15
C ALA A 327 -7.93 -17.74 23.56
N TYR A 328 -6.62 -17.52 23.53
CA TYR A 328 -5.66 -18.52 23.08
C TYR A 328 -5.62 -19.75 23.99
N LEU A 329 -5.53 -19.55 25.31
CA LEU A 329 -5.48 -20.65 26.28
C LEU A 329 -6.75 -21.51 26.23
N GLU A 330 -7.93 -20.88 26.18
CA GLU A 330 -9.22 -21.57 26.04
C GLU A 330 -9.26 -22.40 24.74
N LYS A 331 -8.82 -21.81 23.62
CA LYS A 331 -8.80 -22.50 22.33
C LYS A 331 -7.84 -23.69 22.32
N MET A 332 -6.66 -23.57 22.92
CA MET A 332 -5.68 -24.65 22.96
C MET A 332 -6.12 -25.81 23.86
N GLN A 333 -6.82 -25.52 24.96
CA GLN A 333 -7.40 -26.55 25.82
C GLN A 333 -8.44 -27.39 25.06
N ILE A 334 -9.31 -26.73 24.27
CA ILE A 334 -10.28 -27.41 23.39
C ILE A 334 -9.56 -28.25 22.31
N ASN A 335 -8.47 -27.75 21.74
CA ASN A 335 -7.75 -28.43 20.66
C ASN A 335 -6.95 -29.65 21.14
N GLN A 336 -6.53 -29.69 22.40
CA GLN A 336 -5.85 -30.86 22.99
C GLN A 336 -6.74 -32.10 23.04
N GLU A 337 -8.06 -31.92 23.04
CA GLU A 337 -9.06 -32.99 23.10
C GLU A 337 -9.53 -33.46 21.70
N ARG A 338 -8.99 -32.88 20.61
CA ARG A 338 -9.38 -33.21 19.22
C ARG A 338 -8.40 -34.19 18.57
N GLU A 339 -8.92 -35.31 18.05
CA GLU A 339 -8.17 -36.18 17.15
C GLU A 339 -8.17 -35.61 15.73
N TRP A 340 -6.98 -35.52 15.13
CA TRP A 340 -6.78 -35.03 13.76
C TRP A 340 -6.49 -36.20 12.81
N THR A 341 -7.28 -36.35 11.75
CA THR A 341 -6.98 -37.27 10.66
C THR A 341 -6.09 -36.59 9.63
N VAL A 342 -4.88 -37.09 9.44
CA VAL A 342 -3.94 -36.58 8.43
C VAL A 342 -4.31 -37.16 7.06
N PRO A 343 -4.63 -36.36 6.03
CA PRO A 343 -4.86 -36.89 4.70
C PRO A 343 -3.54 -37.41 4.10
N PRO A 344 -3.55 -38.52 3.33
CA PRO A 344 -2.35 -39.09 2.74
C PRO A 344 -1.76 -38.12 1.69
N PRO A 345 -0.42 -38.10 1.53
CA PRO A 345 0.24 -37.23 0.55
C PRO A 345 -0.18 -37.63 -0.88
N GLU A 346 -0.60 -36.63 -1.67
CA GLU A 346 -0.93 -36.81 -3.09
C GLU A 346 0.32 -37.26 -3.86
N GLY A 347 0.17 -38.38 -4.58
CA GLY A 347 1.26 -39.05 -5.28
C GLY A 347 1.71 -38.32 -6.54
N ASP A 348 3.02 -38.41 -6.77
CA ASP A 348 3.76 -37.92 -7.93
C ASP A 348 3.09 -38.37 -9.26
N HIS A 349 2.58 -37.43 -10.05
CA HIS A 349 2.11 -37.71 -11.40
C HIS A 349 3.31 -37.66 -12.35
N SER A 350 3.88 -38.84 -12.63
CA SER A 350 4.89 -39.09 -13.67
C SER A 350 4.32 -38.96 -15.09
#